data_AF-A0A928T204-F1
#
_entry.id   AF-A0A928T204-F1
#
_cell.length_a   1.000
_cell.length_b   1.000
_cell.length_c   1.000
_cell.angle_alpha   90.00
_cell.angle_beta   90.00
_cell.angle_gamma   90.00
#
_symmetry.space_group_name_H-M   'P 1'
#
loop_
_entity.id
_entity.type
_entity.pdbx_description
1 polymer ?
#
loop_
_entity_poly.entity_id
_entity_poly.type
_entity_poly.pdbx_seq_one_letter_code
_entity_poly.pdbx_strand_id
1 'polypeptide(L)'
;MAKLRALPLVLPSDQLTGVAPPAFERALGRAPPGSAAHKGLLHLCASVSAHAIGVCAPPSARAPVLHALATLDAYVLGRADAAAVAKARAELFSALLPLERATADAVRQSLEFEPRQATPIDAHADAVVVRFAALGAHYAASSAVLTLDAVAAPRDAARVPAQAAGAVAYRFVGLGQARASELRQSACDQASWESERPGAPEGHGAGALAVQLFHEFLGAAWKDVSDAQRLQYFELIDWAMPSELKAS
;
A
#
# COMPACT_ATOMS: atom_id res chain seq x y z
N MET A 1 -10.37 -49.78 18.01
CA MET A 1 -10.71 -49.17 16.70
C MET A 1 -10.38 -47.70 16.74
N ALA A 2 -9.34 -47.26 16.01
CA ALA A 2 -9.01 -45.85 15.88
C ALA A 2 -10.11 -45.17 15.06
N LYS A 3 -10.80 -44.17 15.62
CA LYS A 3 -11.72 -43.32 14.86
C LYS A 3 -10.89 -42.58 13.81
N LEU A 4 -11.08 -42.90 12.53
CA LEU A 4 -10.60 -42.08 11.43
C LEU A 4 -11.16 -40.67 11.65
N ARG A 5 -10.29 -39.71 11.98
CA ARG A 5 -10.65 -38.29 12.04
C ARG A 5 -11.03 -37.89 10.61
N ALA A 6 -12.31 -37.66 10.38
CA ALA A 6 -12.77 -37.09 9.12
C ALA A 6 -12.06 -35.75 8.93
N LEU A 7 -11.40 -35.56 7.78
CA LEU A 7 -10.83 -34.28 7.43
C LEU A 7 -11.99 -33.28 7.32
N PRO A 8 -11.96 -32.15 8.06
CA PRO A 8 -13.02 -31.17 7.96
C PRO A 8 -13.10 -30.65 6.53
N LEU A 9 -14.29 -30.71 5.94
CA LEU A 9 -14.58 -30.12 4.64
C LEU A 9 -14.33 -28.61 4.76
N VAL A 10 -13.31 -28.12 4.06
CA VAL A 10 -13.04 -26.69 3.93
C VAL A 10 -14.13 -26.09 3.06
N LEU A 11 -14.98 -25.24 3.63
CA LEU A 11 -15.97 -24.51 2.85
C LEU A 11 -15.27 -23.37 2.11
N PRO A 12 -15.84 -22.83 1.01
CA PRO A 12 -15.33 -21.60 0.38
C PRO A 12 -15.23 -20.42 1.38
N SER A 13 -16.01 -20.47 2.47
CA SER A 13 -15.92 -19.51 3.56
C SER A 13 -14.64 -19.63 4.40
N ASP A 14 -13.96 -20.78 4.36
CA ASP A 14 -12.77 -21.06 5.17
C ASP A 14 -11.48 -20.90 4.36
N GLN A 15 -11.59 -20.61 3.06
CA GLN A 15 -10.44 -20.39 2.20
C GLN A 15 -9.73 -19.09 2.59
N LEU A 16 -8.49 -19.23 3.06
CA LEU A 16 -7.58 -18.12 3.30
C LEU A 16 -6.88 -17.74 1.99
N THR A 17 -6.75 -16.45 1.78
CA THR A 17 -6.08 -15.86 0.62
C THR A 17 -4.58 -15.70 0.85
N GLY A 18 -4.13 -15.66 2.11
CA GLY A 18 -2.73 -15.50 2.49
C GLY A 18 -2.23 -14.06 2.32
N VAL A 19 -3.14 -13.09 2.19
CA VAL A 19 -2.81 -11.66 2.01
C VAL A 19 -2.73 -10.91 3.34
N ALA A 20 -3.26 -11.51 4.43
CA ALA A 20 -3.21 -10.99 5.79
C ALA A 20 -2.91 -12.12 6.80
N PRO A 21 -2.71 -11.82 8.10
CA PRO A 21 -2.49 -12.84 9.10
C PRO A 21 -3.66 -13.84 9.12
N PRO A 22 -3.41 -15.17 9.21
CA PRO A 22 -4.46 -16.17 9.16
C PRO A 22 -5.58 -15.96 10.19
N ALA A 23 -5.22 -15.53 11.40
CA ALA A 23 -6.19 -15.21 12.45
C ALA A 23 -7.13 -14.07 12.05
N PHE A 24 -6.58 -13.02 11.41
CA PHE A 24 -7.36 -11.88 10.93
C PHE A 24 -8.31 -12.28 9.80
N GLU A 25 -7.83 -13.03 8.80
CA GLU A 25 -8.67 -13.53 7.72
C GLU A 25 -9.82 -14.42 8.23
N ARG A 26 -9.54 -15.31 9.20
CA ARG A 26 -10.58 -16.11 9.87
C ARG A 26 -11.57 -15.25 10.63
N ALA A 27 -11.10 -14.24 11.36
CA ALA A 27 -11.97 -13.32 12.09
C ALA A 27 -12.91 -12.56 11.14
N LEU A 28 -12.40 -12.05 10.01
CA LEU A 28 -13.22 -11.40 8.97
C LEU A 28 -14.24 -12.35 8.35
N GLY A 29 -13.88 -13.61 8.15
CA GLY A 29 -14.77 -14.62 7.59
C GLY A 29 -15.93 -15.02 8.52
N ARG A 30 -15.76 -14.86 9.83
CA ARG A 30 -16.72 -15.29 10.85
C ARG A 30 -17.50 -14.16 11.50
N ALA A 31 -16.95 -12.94 11.51
CA ALA A 31 -17.61 -11.78 12.12
C ALA A 31 -18.80 -11.33 11.26
N PRO A 32 -20.05 -11.38 11.76
CA PRO A 32 -21.20 -10.90 11.01
C PRO A 32 -21.09 -9.39 10.75
N PRO A 33 -21.55 -8.90 9.58
CA PRO A 33 -21.63 -7.46 9.32
C PRO A 33 -22.37 -6.72 10.44
N GLY A 34 -21.85 -5.54 10.82
CA GLY A 34 -22.36 -4.74 11.94
C GLY A 34 -22.10 -5.26 13.36
N SER A 35 -21.59 -6.50 13.56
CA SER A 35 -21.24 -7.00 14.89
C SER A 35 -20.11 -6.20 15.55
N ALA A 36 -19.99 -6.27 16.88
CA ALA A 36 -18.91 -5.59 17.60
C ALA A 36 -17.52 -6.04 17.15
N ALA A 37 -17.34 -7.35 16.90
CA ALA A 37 -16.09 -7.90 16.37
C ALA A 37 -15.77 -7.30 14.99
N HIS A 38 -16.76 -7.31 14.07
CA HIS A 38 -16.59 -6.73 12.75
C HIS A 38 -16.22 -5.24 12.81
N LYS A 39 -16.94 -4.46 13.64
CA LYS A 39 -16.66 -3.03 13.85
C LYS A 39 -15.27 -2.77 14.42
N GLY A 40 -14.78 -3.65 15.31
CA GLY A 40 -13.40 -3.58 15.81
C GLY A 40 -12.36 -3.82 14.71
N LEU A 41 -12.59 -4.80 13.84
CA LEU A 41 -11.71 -5.08 12.69
C LEU A 41 -11.71 -3.91 11.68
N LEU A 42 -12.88 -3.29 11.44
CA LEU A 42 -12.97 -2.09 10.61
C LEU A 42 -12.17 -0.92 11.18
N HIS A 43 -12.24 -0.67 12.49
CA HIS A 43 -11.48 0.40 13.13
C HIS A 43 -9.95 0.18 13.04
N LEU A 44 -9.50 -1.07 13.15
CA LEU A 44 -8.12 -1.45 12.93
C LEU A 44 -7.67 -1.15 11.48
N CYS A 45 -8.47 -1.54 10.49
CA CYS A 45 -8.21 -1.21 9.08
C CYS A 45 -8.25 0.30 8.80
N ALA A 46 -9.15 1.03 9.45
CA ALA A 46 -9.24 2.49 9.36
C ALA A 46 -7.95 3.14 9.88
N SER A 47 -7.42 2.65 11.00
CA SER A 47 -6.16 3.13 11.59
C SER A 47 -4.96 2.89 10.66
N VAL A 48 -4.86 1.70 10.06
CA VAL A 48 -3.83 1.38 9.07
C VAL A 48 -3.94 2.29 7.84
N SER A 49 -5.15 2.50 7.33
CA SER A 49 -5.40 3.37 6.18
C SER A 49 -5.11 4.85 6.47
N ALA A 50 -5.49 5.32 7.66
CA ALA A 50 -5.22 6.68 8.13
C ALA A 50 -3.72 6.96 8.24
N HIS A 51 -2.95 5.98 8.74
CA HIS A 51 -1.49 6.08 8.75
C HIS A 51 -0.94 6.15 7.32
N ALA A 52 -1.33 5.23 6.43
CA ALA A 52 -0.83 5.19 5.06
C ALA A 52 -1.09 6.51 4.33
N ILE A 53 -2.30 7.07 4.43
CA ILE A 53 -2.61 8.35 3.79
C ILE A 53 -1.87 9.53 4.44
N GLY A 54 -1.66 9.48 5.75
CA GLY A 54 -0.90 10.49 6.48
C GLY A 54 0.55 10.61 6.02
N VAL A 55 1.14 9.49 5.56
CA VAL A 55 2.51 9.40 5.05
C VAL A 55 2.59 9.68 3.54
N CYS A 56 1.61 9.19 2.77
CA CYS A 56 1.70 9.14 1.30
C CYS A 56 1.14 10.38 0.59
N ALA A 57 0.17 11.09 1.18
CA ALA A 57 -0.44 12.25 0.56
C ALA A 57 -0.05 13.57 1.26
N PRO A 58 0.05 14.69 0.52
CA PRO A 58 0.32 15.98 1.14
C PRO A 58 -0.85 16.42 2.04
N PRO A 59 -0.59 17.20 3.10
CA PRO A 59 -1.64 17.66 4.02
C PRO A 59 -2.82 18.38 3.35
N SER A 60 -2.56 19.09 2.25
CA SER A 60 -3.56 19.83 1.47
C SER A 60 -4.54 18.92 0.70
N ALA A 61 -4.17 17.66 0.42
CA ALA A 61 -4.96 16.77 -0.43
C ALA A 61 -5.63 15.61 0.33
N ARG A 62 -5.20 15.31 1.57
CA ARG A 62 -5.68 14.13 2.32
C ARG A 62 -7.06 14.28 2.96
N ALA A 63 -7.64 15.49 2.98
CA ALA A 63 -8.89 15.77 3.70
C ALA A 63 -10.08 14.86 3.30
N PRO A 64 -10.35 14.57 2.00
CA PRO A 64 -11.45 13.69 1.62
C PRO A 64 -11.32 12.26 2.19
N VAL A 65 -10.10 11.73 2.22
CA VAL A 65 -9.82 10.40 2.77
C VAL A 65 -10.06 10.38 4.28
N LEU A 66 -9.52 11.36 5.00
CA LEU A 66 -9.70 11.46 6.45
C LEU A 66 -11.16 11.69 6.83
N HIS A 67 -11.91 12.45 6.03
CA HIS A 67 -13.35 12.62 6.22
C HIS A 67 -14.09 11.29 6.10
N ALA A 68 -13.81 10.51 5.04
CA ALA A 68 -14.45 9.22 4.85
C ALA A 68 -14.12 8.22 5.97
N LEU A 69 -12.87 8.19 6.44
CA LEU A 69 -12.46 7.39 7.60
C LEU A 69 -13.14 7.86 8.89
N ALA A 70 -13.33 9.17 9.08
CA ALA A 70 -14.09 9.69 10.22
C ALA A 70 -15.58 9.30 10.17
N THR A 71 -16.18 9.23 8.99
CA THR A 71 -17.54 8.70 8.81
C THR A 71 -17.62 7.21 9.19
N LEU A 72 -16.61 6.43 8.82
CA LEU A 72 -16.50 5.03 9.23
C LEU A 72 -16.36 4.89 10.76
N ASP A 73 -15.54 5.71 11.41
CA ASP A 73 -15.41 5.71 12.86
C ASP A 73 -16.74 6.08 13.53
N ALA A 74 -17.50 7.04 12.98
CA ALA A 74 -18.84 7.34 13.44
C ALA A 74 -19.78 6.13 13.31
N TYR A 75 -19.68 5.35 12.23
CA TYR A 75 -20.44 4.10 12.05
C TYR A 75 -20.06 3.03 13.09
N VAL A 76 -18.76 2.84 13.33
CA VAL A 76 -18.23 1.93 14.35
C VAL A 76 -18.82 2.30 15.72
N LEU A 77 -18.85 3.59 16.05
CA LEU A 77 -19.42 4.11 17.30
C LEU A 77 -20.96 4.18 17.34
N GLY A 78 -21.65 3.77 16.27
CA GLY A 78 -23.12 3.79 16.20
C GLY A 78 -23.74 5.19 16.05
N ARG A 79 -22.94 6.17 15.61
CA ARG A 79 -23.34 7.56 15.33
C ARG A 79 -23.68 7.82 13.86
N ALA A 80 -23.37 6.87 12.99
CA ALA A 80 -23.71 6.90 11.57
C ALA A 80 -24.21 5.51 11.13
N ASP A 81 -24.93 5.48 10.01
CA ASP A 81 -25.42 4.25 9.40
C ASP A 81 -24.55 3.82 8.19
N ALA A 82 -24.86 2.65 7.63
CA ALA A 82 -24.14 2.13 6.46
C ALA A 82 -24.36 2.99 5.21
N ALA A 83 -25.48 3.72 5.11
CA ALA A 83 -25.77 4.61 3.98
C ALA A 83 -24.84 5.83 3.98
N ALA A 84 -24.55 6.40 5.16
CA ALA A 84 -23.57 7.45 5.32
C ALA A 84 -22.16 7.00 4.88
N VAL A 85 -21.77 5.77 5.24
CA VAL A 85 -20.48 5.20 4.81
C VAL A 85 -20.44 4.99 3.28
N ALA A 86 -21.51 4.46 2.68
CA ALA A 86 -21.60 4.28 1.24
C ALA A 86 -21.50 5.61 0.48
N LYS A 87 -22.13 6.68 1.01
CA LYS A 87 -22.00 8.04 0.48
C LYS A 87 -20.56 8.54 0.57
N ALA A 88 -19.92 8.43 1.74
CA ALA A 88 -18.53 8.83 1.93
C ALA A 88 -17.57 8.06 1.00
N ARG A 89 -17.85 6.78 0.76
CA ARG A 89 -17.11 5.94 -0.21
C ARG A 89 -17.23 6.46 -1.63
N ALA A 90 -18.42 6.87 -2.08
CA ALA A 90 -18.63 7.43 -3.42
C ALA A 90 -17.91 8.78 -3.60
N GLU A 91 -17.96 9.63 -2.57
CA GLU A 91 -17.25 10.91 -2.54
C GLU A 91 -15.73 10.71 -2.57
N LEU A 92 -15.19 9.80 -1.76
CA LEU A 92 -13.78 9.44 -1.77
C LEU A 92 -13.34 8.90 -3.14
N PHE A 93 -14.13 8.01 -3.74
CA PHE A 93 -13.81 7.47 -5.07
C PHE A 93 -13.68 8.58 -6.13
N SER A 94 -14.53 9.59 -6.05
CA SER A 94 -14.47 10.77 -6.93
C SER A 94 -13.25 11.66 -6.66
N ALA A 95 -12.70 11.61 -5.44
CA ALA A 95 -11.54 12.38 -5.01
C ALA A 95 -10.18 11.71 -5.29
N LEU A 96 -10.15 10.44 -5.76
CA LEU A 96 -8.90 9.69 -6.01
C LEU A 96 -7.99 10.39 -7.03
N LEU A 97 -8.51 10.70 -8.22
CA LEU A 97 -7.72 11.34 -9.27
C LEU A 97 -7.21 12.74 -8.87
N PRO A 98 -8.05 13.62 -8.28
CA PRO A 98 -7.56 14.89 -7.73
C PRO A 98 -6.42 14.72 -6.70
N LEU A 99 -6.52 13.72 -5.82
CA LEU A 99 -5.53 13.44 -4.78
C LEU A 99 -4.19 12.97 -5.37
N GLU A 100 -4.23 12.07 -6.35
CA GLU A 100 -3.03 11.61 -7.07
C GLU A 100 -2.33 12.78 -7.77
N ARG A 101 -3.09 13.62 -8.47
CA ARG A 101 -2.56 14.81 -9.16
C ARG A 101 -1.94 15.79 -8.19
N ALA A 102 -2.64 16.14 -7.11
CA ALA A 102 -2.11 17.05 -6.10
C ALA A 102 -0.82 16.52 -5.45
N THR A 103 -0.72 15.20 -5.25
CA THR A 103 0.51 14.57 -4.76
C THR A 103 1.65 14.65 -5.78
N ALA A 104 1.37 14.31 -7.03
CA ALA A 104 2.35 14.39 -8.12
C ALA A 104 2.86 15.82 -8.32
N ASP A 105 1.98 16.81 -8.28
CA ASP A 105 2.31 18.22 -8.46
C ASP A 105 3.17 18.75 -7.31
N ALA A 106 2.83 18.42 -6.06
CA ALA A 106 3.63 18.78 -4.89
C ALA A 106 5.06 18.19 -4.96
N VAL A 107 5.18 16.93 -5.41
CA VAL A 107 6.49 16.29 -5.57
C VAL A 107 7.28 16.89 -6.72
N ARG A 108 6.62 17.18 -7.86
CA ARG A 108 7.28 17.83 -9.01
C ARG A 108 7.89 19.17 -8.62
N GLN A 109 7.13 20.01 -7.90
CA GLN A 109 7.64 21.27 -7.36
C GLN A 109 8.85 21.05 -6.45
N SER A 110 8.84 20.00 -5.62
CA SER A 110 9.97 19.71 -4.73
C SER A 110 11.25 19.26 -5.44
N LEU A 111 11.17 18.77 -6.69
CA LEU A 111 12.33 18.32 -7.46
C LEU A 111 13.11 19.49 -8.08
N GLU A 112 12.44 20.63 -8.28
CA GLU A 112 13.04 21.83 -8.90
C GLU A 112 14.11 22.50 -8.02
N PHE A 113 14.12 22.20 -6.72
CA PHE A 113 14.96 22.88 -5.73
C PHE A 113 16.09 22.03 -5.16
N GLU A 114 16.28 20.81 -5.66
CA GLU A 114 17.21 19.85 -5.06
C GLU A 114 18.56 19.83 -5.81
N PRO A 115 19.64 20.37 -5.22
CA PRO A 115 20.97 20.28 -5.82
C PRO A 115 21.42 18.81 -5.82
N ARG A 116 21.79 18.29 -6.99
CA ARG A 116 22.23 16.91 -7.17
C ARG A 116 23.28 16.79 -8.26
N GLN A 117 24.11 15.76 -8.17
CA GLN A 117 25.00 15.39 -9.25
C GLN A 117 24.18 14.93 -10.47
N ALA A 118 24.48 15.51 -11.62
CA ALA A 118 23.77 15.20 -12.85
C ALA A 118 24.11 13.79 -13.35
N THR A 119 23.09 13.02 -13.71
CA THR A 119 23.23 11.70 -14.32
C THR A 119 22.48 11.63 -15.66
N PRO A 120 22.89 10.76 -16.61
CA PRO A 120 22.20 10.60 -17.90
C PRO A 120 20.73 10.17 -17.79
N ILE A 121 20.31 9.64 -16.64
CA ILE A 121 18.95 9.11 -16.43
C ILE A 121 18.06 10.03 -15.59
N ASP A 122 18.50 11.25 -15.24
CA ASP A 122 17.79 12.13 -14.30
C ASP A 122 16.36 12.44 -14.70
N ALA A 123 16.11 12.76 -15.98
CA ALA A 123 14.76 13.06 -16.46
C ALA A 123 13.81 11.87 -16.28
N HIS A 124 14.32 10.65 -16.50
CA HIS A 124 13.55 9.42 -16.30
C HIS A 124 13.35 9.13 -14.81
N ALA A 125 14.41 9.26 -14.00
CA ALA A 125 14.33 9.05 -12.56
C ALA A 125 13.34 10.01 -11.90
N ASP A 126 13.29 11.27 -12.30
CA ASP A 126 12.30 12.24 -11.80
C ASP A 126 10.87 11.88 -12.16
N ALA A 127 10.63 11.43 -13.39
CA ALA A 127 9.33 10.91 -13.79
C ALA A 127 8.92 9.70 -12.94
N VAL A 128 9.88 8.82 -12.60
CA VAL A 128 9.67 7.69 -11.69
C VAL A 128 9.35 8.14 -10.27
N VAL A 129 10.07 9.12 -9.72
CA VAL A 129 9.82 9.70 -8.39
C VAL A 129 8.38 10.22 -8.30
N VAL A 130 7.95 11.02 -9.28
CA VAL A 130 6.59 11.58 -9.34
C VAL A 130 5.56 10.47 -9.44
N ARG A 131 5.80 9.46 -10.30
CA ARG A 131 4.91 8.31 -10.44
C ARG A 131 4.80 7.50 -9.16
N PHE A 132 5.91 7.22 -8.49
CA PHE A 132 5.91 6.47 -7.23
C PHE A 132 5.15 7.21 -6.14
N ALA A 133 5.31 8.53 -6.02
CA ALA A 133 4.53 9.32 -5.08
C ALA A 133 3.02 9.26 -5.37
N ALA A 134 2.63 9.39 -6.65
CA ALA A 134 1.23 9.27 -7.06
C ALA A 134 0.67 7.86 -6.77
N LEU A 135 1.44 6.80 -7.06
CA LEU A 135 1.07 5.43 -6.73
C LEU A 135 0.92 5.25 -5.21
N GLY A 136 1.84 5.79 -4.41
CA GLY A 136 1.73 5.76 -2.95
C GLY A 136 0.41 6.35 -2.47
N ALA A 137 0.04 7.53 -2.98
CA ALA A 137 -1.23 8.17 -2.64
C ALA A 137 -2.45 7.37 -3.14
N HIS A 138 -2.40 6.81 -4.35
CA HIS A 138 -3.44 5.94 -4.91
C HIS A 138 -3.69 4.70 -4.04
N TYR A 139 -2.63 3.96 -3.71
CA TYR A 139 -2.71 2.74 -2.91
C TYR A 139 -3.16 3.04 -1.46
N ALA A 140 -2.76 4.18 -0.89
CA ALA A 140 -3.22 4.63 0.43
C ALA A 140 -4.71 5.02 0.43
N ALA A 141 -5.20 5.67 -0.61
CA ALA A 141 -6.63 5.97 -0.72
C ALA A 141 -7.45 4.71 -1.05
N SER A 142 -6.89 3.79 -1.82
CA SER A 142 -7.50 2.49 -2.13
C SER A 142 -7.66 1.62 -0.88
N SER A 143 -6.72 1.65 0.07
CA SER A 143 -6.88 0.95 1.34
C SER A 143 -8.03 1.53 2.18
N ALA A 144 -8.24 2.85 2.14
CA ALA A 144 -9.41 3.47 2.75
C ALA A 144 -10.72 3.04 2.06
N VAL A 145 -10.76 3.01 0.72
CA VAL A 145 -11.94 2.51 -0.04
C VAL A 145 -12.26 1.06 0.35
N LEU A 146 -11.27 0.17 0.39
CA LEU A 146 -11.45 -1.23 0.82
C LEU A 146 -11.97 -1.33 2.25
N THR A 147 -11.52 -0.43 3.13
CA THR A 147 -12.02 -0.37 4.51
C THR A 147 -13.50 0.03 4.55
N LEU A 148 -13.94 0.97 3.70
CA LEU A 148 -15.34 1.38 3.62
C LEU A 148 -16.22 0.29 2.98
N ASP A 149 -15.74 -0.33 1.90
CA ASP A 149 -16.42 -1.44 1.21
C ASP A 149 -16.61 -2.65 2.18
N ALA A 150 -15.66 -2.83 3.10
CA ALA A 150 -15.74 -3.88 4.12
C ALA A 150 -16.92 -3.74 5.09
N VAL A 151 -17.58 -2.58 5.18
CA VAL A 151 -18.84 -2.44 5.94
C VAL A 151 -19.91 -3.42 5.44
N ALA A 152 -19.99 -3.63 4.12
CA ALA A 152 -20.90 -4.58 3.50
C ALA A 152 -20.25 -5.95 3.25
N ALA A 153 -18.94 -5.97 2.97
CA ALA A 153 -18.20 -7.16 2.61
C ALA A 153 -16.94 -7.35 3.48
N PRO A 154 -17.07 -7.90 4.72
CA PRO A 154 -15.98 -7.94 5.69
C PRO A 154 -14.64 -8.49 5.15
N ARG A 155 -14.68 -9.45 4.21
CA ARG A 155 -13.48 -10.06 3.63
C ARG A 155 -12.59 -9.08 2.87
N ASP A 156 -13.13 -7.99 2.34
CA ASP A 156 -12.35 -7.00 1.60
C ASP A 156 -11.31 -6.30 2.50
N ALA A 157 -11.58 -6.25 3.81
CA ALA A 157 -10.64 -5.74 4.80
C ALA A 157 -9.31 -6.52 4.85
N ALA A 158 -9.28 -7.79 4.42
CA ALA A 158 -8.05 -8.58 4.38
C ALA A 158 -6.97 -7.95 3.49
N ARG A 159 -7.37 -7.19 2.47
CA ARG A 159 -6.44 -6.58 1.51
C ARG A 159 -5.87 -5.25 1.99
N VAL A 160 -6.46 -4.64 3.01
CA VAL A 160 -6.08 -3.31 3.54
C VAL A 160 -4.61 -3.25 3.96
N PRO A 161 -4.06 -4.21 4.73
CA PRO A 161 -2.67 -4.13 5.19
C PRO A 161 -1.67 -4.21 4.03
N ALA A 162 -1.92 -5.08 3.05
CA ALA A 162 -1.07 -5.22 1.88
C ALA A 162 -1.09 -3.95 1.00
N GLN A 163 -2.27 -3.34 0.82
CA GLN A 163 -2.42 -2.09 0.06
C GLN A 163 -1.74 -0.91 0.76
N ALA A 164 -1.93 -0.78 2.07
CA ALA A 164 -1.26 0.23 2.89
C ALA A 164 0.27 0.05 2.88
N ALA A 165 0.76 -1.20 2.99
CA ALA A 165 2.19 -1.48 2.96
C ALA A 165 2.81 -1.12 1.60
N GLY A 166 2.14 -1.50 0.50
CA GLY A 166 2.57 -1.13 -0.85
C GLY A 166 2.57 0.39 -1.08
N ALA A 167 1.57 1.10 -0.55
CA ALA A 167 1.50 2.57 -0.60
C ALA A 167 2.72 3.22 0.04
N VAL A 168 3.02 2.81 1.28
CA VAL A 168 4.15 3.29 2.06
C VAL A 168 5.48 2.95 1.36
N ALA A 169 5.61 1.74 0.82
CA ALA A 169 6.79 1.33 0.05
C ALA A 169 7.01 2.21 -1.19
N TYR A 170 5.97 2.50 -1.98
CA TYR A 170 6.08 3.44 -3.10
C TYR A 170 6.52 4.83 -2.64
N ARG A 171 5.97 5.32 -1.53
CA ARG A 171 6.30 6.64 -0.98
C ARG A 171 7.75 6.72 -0.46
N PHE A 172 8.23 5.69 0.23
CA PHE A 172 9.60 5.65 0.76
C PHE A 172 10.61 5.49 -0.37
N VAL A 173 10.39 4.54 -1.28
CA VAL A 173 11.30 4.32 -2.41
C VAL A 173 11.30 5.50 -3.38
N GLY A 174 10.12 6.05 -3.67
CA GLY A 174 9.96 7.19 -4.55
C GLY A 174 10.66 8.44 -4.05
N LEU A 175 10.48 8.82 -2.77
CA LEU A 175 11.10 10.04 -2.24
C LEU A 175 12.44 9.80 -1.52
N GLY A 176 12.89 8.56 -1.42
CA GLY A 176 14.20 8.18 -0.88
C GLY A 176 15.11 7.72 -2.01
N GLN A 177 15.17 6.40 -2.21
CA GLN A 177 16.10 5.74 -3.13
C GLN A 177 16.04 6.29 -4.56
N ALA A 178 14.85 6.55 -5.12
CA ALA A 178 14.72 7.08 -6.48
C ALA A 178 15.19 8.55 -6.62
N ARG A 179 15.21 9.32 -5.53
CA ARG A 179 15.76 10.70 -5.49
C ARG A 179 17.26 10.71 -5.28
N ALA A 180 17.82 9.70 -4.61
CA ALA A 180 19.24 9.63 -4.29
C ALA A 180 20.12 9.59 -5.55
N SER A 181 21.03 10.56 -5.67
CA SER A 181 21.96 10.64 -6.79
C SER A 181 22.91 9.45 -6.87
N GLU A 182 23.23 8.86 -5.72
CA GLU A 182 24.11 7.71 -5.56
C GLU A 182 23.52 6.46 -6.21
N LEU A 183 22.21 6.24 -6.07
CA LEU A 183 21.54 5.10 -6.71
C LEU A 183 21.50 5.26 -8.23
N ARG A 184 21.20 6.48 -8.70
CA ARG A 184 21.17 6.81 -10.13
C ARG A 184 22.55 6.62 -10.75
N GLN A 185 23.60 7.08 -10.07
CA GLN A 185 24.97 6.91 -10.51
C GLN A 185 25.38 5.43 -10.50
N SER A 186 25.05 4.68 -9.45
CA SER A 186 25.33 3.23 -9.37
C SER A 186 24.72 2.46 -10.55
N ALA A 187 23.49 2.81 -10.96
CA ALA A 187 22.85 2.21 -12.12
C ALA A 187 23.58 2.56 -13.44
N CYS A 188 24.08 3.79 -13.58
CA CYS A 188 24.87 4.21 -14.73
C CYS A 188 26.24 3.52 -14.78
N ASP A 189 26.91 3.39 -13.64
CA ASP A 189 28.23 2.75 -13.53
C ASP A 189 28.13 1.26 -13.85
N GLN A 190 27.14 0.56 -13.29
CA GLN A 190 26.90 -0.84 -13.59
C GLN A 190 26.50 -1.05 -15.06
N ALA A 191 25.65 -0.18 -15.62
CA ALA A 191 25.30 -0.26 -17.04
C ALA A 191 26.50 -0.07 -17.96
N SER A 192 27.38 0.86 -17.63
CA SER A 192 28.61 1.11 -18.39
C SER A 192 29.49 -0.14 -18.37
N TRP A 193 29.74 -0.71 -17.18
CA TRP A 193 30.49 -1.95 -17.04
C TRP A 193 29.87 -3.13 -17.79
N GLU A 194 28.55 -3.32 -17.70
CA GLU A 194 27.85 -4.40 -18.39
C GLU A 194 27.82 -4.25 -19.91
N SER A 195 27.87 -3.00 -20.42
CA SER A 195 27.91 -2.72 -21.86
C SER A 195 29.30 -2.92 -22.47
N GLU A 196 30.35 -2.80 -21.67
CA GLU A 196 31.75 -2.94 -22.11
C GLU A 196 32.32 -4.36 -21.95
N ARG A 197 31.60 -5.25 -21.24
CA ARG A 197 32.10 -6.60 -20.98
C ARG A 197 32.21 -7.44 -22.26
N PRO A 198 33.25 -8.28 -22.39
CA PRO A 198 33.36 -9.20 -23.51
C PRO A 198 32.13 -10.11 -23.63
N GLY A 199 31.53 -10.16 -24.83
CA GLY A 199 30.32 -10.96 -25.10
C GLY A 199 29.00 -10.28 -24.72
N ALA A 200 29.00 -8.97 -24.46
CA ALA A 200 27.76 -8.21 -24.30
C ALA A 200 26.88 -8.32 -25.56
N PRO A 201 25.55 -8.54 -25.41
CA PRO A 201 24.65 -8.60 -26.55
C PRO A 201 24.60 -7.25 -27.28
N GLU A 202 24.88 -7.27 -28.59
CA GLU A 202 24.77 -6.09 -29.45
C GLU A 202 23.31 -5.60 -29.45
N GLY A 203 23.03 -4.43 -28.87
CA GLY A 203 21.74 -3.76 -29.04
C GLY A 203 21.17 -2.99 -27.85
N HIS A 204 21.73 -3.12 -26.64
CA HIS A 204 21.26 -2.32 -25.49
C HIS A 204 22.28 -1.22 -25.21
N GLY A 205 22.00 0.00 -25.68
CA GLY A 205 22.85 1.16 -25.37
C GLY A 205 22.92 1.39 -23.86
N ALA A 206 24.08 1.83 -23.35
CA ALA A 206 24.35 1.99 -21.91
C ALA A 206 23.26 2.77 -21.16
N GLY A 207 22.61 3.75 -21.80
CA GLY A 207 21.49 4.50 -21.20
C GLY A 207 20.22 3.67 -20.99
N ALA A 208 19.86 2.78 -21.92
CA ALA A 208 18.69 1.90 -21.77
C ALA A 208 18.93 0.85 -20.67
N LEU A 209 20.15 0.33 -20.59
CA LEU A 209 20.56 -0.59 -19.53
C LEU A 209 20.59 0.09 -18.16
N ALA A 210 21.06 1.34 -18.07
CA ALA A 210 21.01 2.12 -16.83
C ALA A 210 19.57 2.32 -16.33
N VAL A 211 18.62 2.59 -17.22
CA VAL A 211 17.20 2.68 -16.87
C VAL A 211 16.65 1.35 -16.35
N GLN A 212 17.03 0.23 -16.98
CA GLN A 212 16.62 -1.09 -16.53
C GLN A 212 17.17 -1.40 -15.12
N LEU A 213 18.49 -1.27 -14.93
CA LEU A 213 19.15 -1.50 -13.64
C LEU A 213 18.60 -0.61 -12.53
N PHE A 214 18.32 0.66 -12.86
CA PHE A 214 17.64 1.56 -11.93
C PHE A 214 16.29 0.99 -11.46
N HIS A 215 15.45 0.50 -12.37
CA HIS A 215 14.17 -0.13 -11.99
C HIS A 215 14.35 -1.45 -11.23
N GLU A 216 15.37 -2.24 -11.54
CA GLU A 216 15.70 -3.46 -10.78
C GLU A 216 16.06 -3.13 -9.33
N PHE A 217 16.91 -2.13 -9.11
CA PHE A 217 17.25 -1.66 -7.78
C PHE A 217 16.05 -1.12 -7.02
N LEU A 218 15.20 -0.32 -7.68
CA LEU A 218 13.97 0.17 -7.08
C LEU A 218 12.97 -0.95 -6.76
N GLY A 219 12.89 -1.98 -7.61
CA GLY A 219 12.04 -3.15 -7.38
C GLY A 219 12.46 -3.93 -6.14
N ALA A 220 13.78 -4.15 -5.97
CA ALA A 220 14.32 -4.77 -4.76
C ALA A 220 14.03 -3.93 -3.51
N ALA A 221 14.34 -2.62 -3.56
CA ALA A 221 14.08 -1.71 -2.45
C ALA A 221 12.59 -1.63 -2.08
N TRP A 222 11.69 -1.61 -3.08
CA TRP A 222 10.25 -1.59 -2.85
C TRP A 222 9.78 -2.87 -2.16
N LYS A 223 10.29 -4.02 -2.60
CA LYS A 223 9.96 -5.31 -1.99
C LYS A 223 10.37 -5.34 -0.53
N ASP A 224 11.59 -4.92 -0.21
CA ASP A 224 12.10 -4.93 1.16
C ASP A 224 11.28 -4.01 2.09
N VAL A 225 10.99 -2.79 1.64
CA VAL A 225 10.16 -1.85 2.41
C VAL A 225 8.73 -2.36 2.55
N SER A 226 8.14 -2.90 1.48
CA SER A 226 6.78 -3.44 1.51
C SER A 226 6.67 -4.65 2.44
N ASP A 227 7.64 -5.57 2.40
CA ASP A 227 7.65 -6.76 3.26
C ASP A 227 7.83 -6.36 4.74
N ALA A 228 8.73 -5.41 5.04
CA ALA A 228 8.92 -4.88 6.39
C ALA A 228 7.66 -4.16 6.91
N GLN A 229 7.06 -3.29 6.09
CA GLN A 229 5.86 -2.56 6.47
C GLN A 229 4.65 -3.48 6.66
N ARG A 230 4.52 -4.51 5.80
CA ARG A 230 3.48 -5.52 5.95
C ARG A 230 3.65 -6.29 7.26
N LEU A 231 4.88 -6.68 7.62
CA LEU A 231 5.16 -7.34 8.90
C LEU A 231 4.73 -6.46 10.08
N GLN A 232 5.06 -5.16 10.07
CA GLN A 232 4.63 -4.23 11.12
C GLN A 232 3.10 -4.14 11.24
N TYR A 233 2.38 -4.07 10.12
CA TYR A 233 0.91 -4.09 10.17
C TYR A 233 0.36 -5.44 10.65
N PHE A 234 1.01 -6.54 10.30
CA PHE A 234 0.61 -7.87 10.77
C PHE A 234 0.81 -8.01 12.28
N GLU A 235 1.92 -7.52 12.82
CA GLU A 235 2.20 -7.47 14.25
C GLU A 235 1.20 -6.56 14.98
N LEU A 236 0.89 -5.39 14.43
CA LEU A 236 -0.14 -4.50 14.97
C LEU A 236 -1.50 -5.19 15.00
N ILE A 237 -1.88 -5.84 13.90
CA ILE A 237 -3.17 -6.52 13.77
C ILE A 237 -3.26 -7.67 14.76
N ASP A 238 -2.20 -8.48 14.85
CA ASP A 238 -2.16 -9.55 15.83
C ASP A 238 -2.25 -8.96 17.24
N TRP A 239 -1.44 -7.97 17.61
CA TRP A 239 -1.49 -7.34 18.93
C TRP A 239 -2.88 -6.78 19.28
N ALA A 240 -3.55 -6.12 18.33
CA ALA A 240 -4.85 -5.48 18.55
C ALA A 240 -6.03 -6.46 18.57
N MET A 241 -5.87 -7.67 18.03
CA MET A 241 -6.93 -8.65 17.99
C MET A 241 -7.16 -9.32 19.36
N PRO A 242 -8.42 -9.39 19.85
CA PRO A 242 -8.77 -10.18 21.03
C PRO A 242 -8.35 -11.65 20.90
N SER A 243 -7.90 -12.25 22.00
CA SER A 243 -7.43 -13.64 22.03
C SER A 243 -8.52 -14.63 21.61
N GLU A 244 -9.79 -14.32 21.86
CA GLU A 244 -10.92 -15.15 21.44
C GLU A 244 -11.04 -15.24 19.92
N LEU A 245 -10.67 -14.17 19.19
CA LEU A 245 -10.67 -14.12 17.73
C LEU A 245 -9.41 -14.76 17.11
N LYS A 246 -8.32 -14.93 17.89
CA LYS A 246 -7.09 -15.57 17.44
C LYS A 246 -7.14 -17.10 17.49
N ALA A 247 -7.77 -17.62 18.54
CA ALA A 247 -7.89 -19.05 18.82
C ALA A 247 -8.95 -19.76 17.96
N SER A 248 -9.76 -18.99 17.22
CA SER A 248 -10.80 -19.47 16.32
C SER A 248 -10.23 -19.82 14.93
#